data_AF-I0HM27-F1
#
_entry.id   AF-I0HM27-F1
#
_cell.length_a   1.000
_cell.length_b   1.000
_cell.length_c   1.000
_cell.angle_alpha   90.00
_cell.angle_beta   90.00
_cell.angle_gamma   90.00
#
_symmetry.space_group_name_H-M   'P 1'
#
loop_
_entity.id
_entity.type
_entity.pdbx_description
1 polymer ?
#
loop_
_entity_poly.entity_id
_entity_poly.type
_entity_poly.pdbx_seq_one_letter_code
_entity_poly.pdbx_strand_id
1 'polypeptide(L)'
;MESASLTSVRLSSFFARVLSLNRFKDSTGGPGGASRHGPRAAGCPVPRRENPTMSSSDKVPHAVADLIAYILVRFHETHRSEVPELVAQARVLADAGVLPELADHLELMGEALEEHMFKEEMRLFPMMEQGGGTLIDLLLDDLEREHRAHEVSIARLEELLAQLPATPGAALLAAGCRKFVDDLLQHVAAEDGDLFLRFGPRRTTAVGRVVQP
;
A
#
# COMPACT_ATOMS: atom_id res chain seq x y z
N MET A 1 4.04 28.34 -37.24
CA MET A 1 5.07 28.98 -36.40
C MET A 1 4.31 29.75 -35.33
N GLU A 2 4.28 29.43 -34.04
CA GLU A 2 4.91 28.46 -33.15
C GLU A 2 3.85 28.10 -32.10
N SER A 3 3.82 26.86 -31.61
CA SER A 3 3.22 26.56 -30.31
C SER A 3 3.91 25.32 -29.76
N ALA A 4 5.05 25.53 -29.10
CA ALA A 4 5.81 24.48 -28.43
C ALA A 4 5.52 24.49 -26.93
N SER A 5 5.29 23.29 -26.41
CA SER A 5 5.80 22.76 -25.14
C SER A 5 5.33 23.42 -23.83
N LEU A 6 4.28 22.84 -23.23
CA LEU A 6 3.99 22.94 -21.79
C LEU A 6 3.31 21.66 -21.28
N THR A 7 3.98 20.50 -21.35
CA THR A 7 3.44 19.25 -20.79
C THR A 7 4.47 18.27 -20.22
N SER A 8 5.66 18.74 -19.80
CA SER A 8 6.75 17.82 -19.41
C SER A 8 7.43 18.10 -18.05
N VAL A 9 6.85 18.92 -17.16
CA VAL A 9 7.56 19.32 -15.91
C VAL A 9 6.83 18.94 -14.60
N ARG A 10 5.83 18.04 -14.61
CA ARG A 10 5.11 17.67 -13.37
C ARG A 10 5.33 16.26 -12.81
N LEU A 11 6.15 15.42 -13.44
CA LEU A 11 6.45 14.08 -12.90
C LEU A 11 7.75 14.00 -12.05
N SER A 12 8.62 15.01 -12.08
CA SER A 12 9.95 14.92 -11.46
C SER A 12 10.08 15.45 -10.03
N SER A 13 9.03 16.06 -9.44
CA SER A 13 9.13 16.76 -8.15
C SER A 13 8.54 16.02 -6.94
N PHE A 14 7.92 14.85 -7.14
CA PHE A 14 7.38 14.05 -6.01
C PHE A 14 8.34 12.95 -5.53
N PHE A 15 9.26 12.49 -6.39
CA PHE A 15 10.27 11.45 -6.10
C PHE A 15 11.18 11.77 -4.89
N ALA A 16 11.27 13.04 -4.48
CA ALA A 16 12.21 13.48 -3.44
C ALA A 16 11.62 13.60 -2.02
N ARG A 17 10.29 13.46 -1.82
CA ARG A 17 9.66 13.80 -0.53
C ARG A 17 9.41 12.61 0.40
N VAL A 18 9.38 11.38 -0.11
CA VAL A 18 9.16 10.16 0.70
C VAL A 18 10.47 9.55 1.23
N LEU A 19 11.60 9.74 0.52
CA LEU A 19 12.91 9.21 0.94
C LEU A 19 13.59 10.00 2.09
N SER A 20 12.99 11.09 2.57
CA SER A 20 13.60 11.97 3.59
C SER A 20 13.25 11.60 5.04
N LEU A 21 12.37 10.62 5.29
CA LEU A 21 11.92 10.29 6.65
C LEU A 21 12.54 9.02 7.27
N ASN A 22 13.37 8.27 6.52
CA ASN A 22 13.86 6.95 6.97
C ASN A 22 15.38 6.82 7.21
N ARG A 23 16.10 7.93 7.46
CA ARG A 23 17.54 7.87 7.77
C ARG A 23 17.89 8.43 9.14
N PHE A 24 17.33 7.85 10.21
CA PHE A 24 17.79 8.15 11.56
C PHE A 24 17.64 6.97 12.53
N LYS A 25 18.59 6.03 12.46
CA LYS A 25 19.30 5.38 13.59
C LYS A 25 19.81 4.02 13.14
N ASP A 26 21.11 3.94 12.93
CA ASP A 26 21.89 2.72 13.21
C ASP A 26 23.35 3.15 13.44
N SER A 27 23.72 3.20 14.72
CA SER A 27 25.13 3.26 15.15
C SER A 27 25.19 2.86 16.61
N THR A 28 25.73 1.67 16.89
CA THR A 28 26.81 1.44 17.87
C THR A 28 27.07 -0.07 18.03
N GLY A 29 28.22 -0.53 17.53
CA GLY A 29 28.87 -1.77 17.94
C GLY A 29 30.03 -1.46 18.90
N GLY A 30 30.22 -2.29 19.94
CA GLY A 30 31.31 -2.22 20.94
C GLY A 30 32.66 -2.79 20.45
N PRO A 31 33.53 -3.41 21.28
CA PRO A 31 33.59 -3.51 22.75
C PRO A 31 34.99 -3.21 23.37
N GLY A 32 35.13 -3.25 24.70
CA GLY A 32 36.41 -3.14 25.44
C GLY A 32 36.35 -3.86 26.79
N GLY A 33 37.40 -4.63 27.14
CA GLY A 33 37.36 -5.72 28.12
C GLY A 33 38.13 -5.56 29.44
N ALA A 34 38.12 -6.67 30.22
CA ALA A 34 38.97 -7.07 31.38
C ALA A 34 38.80 -6.27 32.70
N SER A 35 38.94 -6.77 33.94
CA SER A 35 39.35 -8.07 34.54
C SER A 35 39.07 -8.07 36.08
N ARG A 36 38.92 -9.27 36.67
CA ARG A 36 39.37 -9.75 38.02
C ARG A 36 38.64 -9.41 39.35
N HIS A 37 38.17 -10.53 39.96
CA HIS A 37 38.36 -11.08 41.34
C HIS A 37 38.00 -10.31 42.64
N GLY A 38 37.21 -10.98 43.51
CA GLY A 38 37.33 -10.90 44.99
C GLY A 38 36.01 -11.06 45.78
N PRO A 39 35.96 -11.65 47.01
CA PRO A 39 34.84 -12.50 47.44
C PRO A 39 33.95 -12.00 48.61
N ARG A 40 32.76 -12.65 48.73
CA ARG A 40 31.90 -13.00 49.90
C ARG A 40 31.82 -12.06 51.13
N ALA A 41 30.59 -11.67 51.53
CA ALA A 41 29.76 -12.35 52.57
C ALA A 41 28.54 -11.49 53.03
N ALA A 42 27.42 -12.17 53.34
CA ALA A 42 26.29 -11.86 54.26
C ALA A 42 25.66 -10.43 54.24
N GLY A 43 24.35 -10.21 54.23
CA GLY A 43 23.13 -11.00 54.37
C GLY A 43 22.03 -10.02 54.82
N CYS A 44 20.87 -10.00 54.17
CA CYS A 44 19.62 -9.42 54.69
C CYS A 44 18.43 -9.79 53.78
N PRO A 45 17.20 -9.87 54.32
CA PRO A 45 16.10 -10.68 53.77
C PRO A 45 15.38 -9.99 52.61
N VAL A 46 15.12 -10.74 51.53
CA VAL A 46 14.35 -10.28 50.37
C VAL A 46 12.85 -10.55 50.63
N PRO A 47 11.97 -9.54 50.63
CA PRO A 47 10.54 -9.76 50.71
C PRO A 47 10.01 -10.46 49.45
N ARG A 48 9.11 -11.41 49.66
CA ARG A 48 8.51 -12.27 48.63
C ARG A 48 7.40 -11.53 47.89
N ARG A 49 7.57 -11.46 46.56
CA ARG A 49 6.56 -11.35 45.48
C ARG A 49 5.46 -10.30 45.62
N GLU A 50 5.55 -9.31 44.75
CA GLU A 50 4.43 -8.99 43.86
C GLU A 50 4.98 -9.03 42.42
N ASN A 51 4.61 -10.05 41.65
CA ASN A 51 4.71 -9.94 40.20
C ASN A 51 3.64 -8.92 39.81
N PRO A 52 3.95 -7.78 39.18
CA PRO A 52 2.93 -7.10 38.42
C PRO A 52 2.53 -8.09 37.34
N THR A 53 1.31 -8.59 37.43
CA THR A 53 0.61 -9.16 36.29
C THR A 53 0.72 -8.13 35.18
N MET A 54 1.67 -8.35 34.25
CA MET A 54 1.57 -7.78 32.92
C MET A 54 0.27 -8.36 32.39
N SER A 55 -0.80 -7.60 32.57
CA SER A 55 -2.09 -7.86 31.98
C SER A 55 -1.83 -8.05 30.50
N SER A 56 -2.00 -9.30 30.08
CA SER A 56 -2.29 -9.68 28.71
C SER A 56 -3.59 -8.96 28.33
N SER A 57 -3.49 -7.67 28.04
CA SER A 57 -4.56 -6.96 27.38
C SER A 57 -4.48 -7.38 25.93
N ASP A 58 -5.26 -8.43 25.63
CA ASP A 58 -5.54 -8.94 24.30
C ASP A 58 -5.71 -7.78 23.32
N LYS A 59 -4.70 -7.60 22.45
CA LYS A 59 -4.75 -6.66 21.34
C LYS A 59 -5.77 -7.17 20.34
N VAL A 60 -6.95 -6.55 20.34
CA VAL A 60 -7.86 -6.61 19.18
C VAL A 60 -7.08 -6.01 17.97
N PRO A 61 -7.15 -6.61 16.76
CA PRO A 61 -6.01 -6.78 15.85
C PRO A 61 -5.69 -5.58 14.93
N HIS A 62 -4.40 -5.36 14.65
CA HIS A 62 -3.78 -4.37 13.73
C HIS A 62 -4.40 -2.96 13.71
N ALA A 63 -3.72 -1.97 14.26
CA ALA A 63 -4.24 -0.59 14.26
C ALA A 63 -4.48 -0.11 12.83
N VAL A 64 -5.51 0.74 12.61
CA VAL A 64 -5.80 1.32 11.29
C VAL A 64 -4.55 1.95 10.68
N ALA A 65 -3.76 2.66 11.49
CA ALA A 65 -2.48 3.23 11.08
C ALA A 65 -1.46 2.17 10.63
N ASP A 66 -1.41 1.01 11.27
CA ASP A 66 -0.50 -0.08 10.87
C ASP A 66 -0.90 -0.65 9.49
N LEU A 67 -2.21 -0.78 9.24
CA LEU A 67 -2.73 -1.28 7.96
C LEU A 67 -2.53 -0.27 6.82
N ILE A 68 -2.77 1.02 7.09
CA ILE A 68 -2.45 2.10 6.14
C ILE A 68 -0.94 2.09 5.82
N ALA A 69 -0.08 2.06 6.84
CA ALA A 69 1.37 2.00 6.63
C ALA A 69 1.80 0.78 5.80
N TYR A 70 1.16 -0.37 6.03
CA TYR A 70 1.36 -1.56 5.23
C TYR A 70 0.95 -1.36 3.76
N ILE A 71 -0.24 -0.81 3.50
CA ILE A 71 -0.74 -0.57 2.13
C ILE A 71 0.19 0.36 1.36
N LEU A 72 0.60 1.47 2.00
CA LEU A 72 1.51 2.45 1.40
C LEU A 72 2.83 1.82 0.94
N VAL A 73 3.48 1.06 1.83
CA VAL A 73 4.79 0.48 1.54
C VAL A 73 4.69 -0.75 0.63
N ARG A 74 3.76 -1.67 0.92
CA ARG A 74 3.68 -2.93 0.20
C ARG A 74 3.11 -2.77 -1.21
N PHE A 75 2.13 -1.88 -1.38
CA PHE A 75 1.40 -1.74 -2.64
C PHE A 75 1.70 -0.41 -3.32
N HIS A 76 1.48 0.74 -2.68
CA HIS A 76 1.59 2.03 -3.40
C HIS A 76 3.02 2.31 -3.89
N GLU A 77 4.02 2.13 -3.02
CA GLU A 77 5.43 2.28 -3.41
C GLU A 77 5.83 1.27 -4.50
N THR A 78 5.35 0.02 -4.40
CA THR A 78 5.60 -1.02 -5.40
C THR A 78 4.99 -0.65 -6.76
N HIS A 79 3.73 -0.22 -6.80
CA HIS A 79 3.05 0.17 -8.03
C HIS A 79 3.74 1.37 -8.70
N ARG A 80 4.12 2.39 -7.91
CA ARG A 80 4.88 3.54 -8.42
C ARG A 80 6.24 3.18 -8.99
N SER A 81 6.88 2.14 -8.47
CA SER A 81 8.16 1.65 -9.00
C SER A 81 7.98 0.81 -10.26
N GLU A 82 7.04 -0.15 -10.23
CA GLU A 82 6.95 -1.19 -11.25
C GLU A 82 6.17 -0.77 -12.49
N VAL A 83 5.07 -0.02 -12.33
CA VAL A 83 4.21 0.35 -13.48
C VAL A 83 4.97 1.15 -14.54
N PRO A 84 5.81 2.16 -14.21
CA PRO A 84 6.61 2.86 -15.22
C PRO A 84 7.59 1.95 -15.95
N GLU A 85 8.14 0.94 -15.29
CA GLU A 85 9.03 -0.05 -15.91
C GLU A 85 8.27 -0.94 -16.90
N LEU A 86 7.06 -1.37 -16.54
CA LEU A 86 6.18 -2.14 -17.44
C LEU A 86 5.77 -1.33 -18.68
N VAL A 87 5.42 -0.05 -18.49
CA VAL A 87 5.12 0.86 -19.61
C VAL A 87 6.34 1.00 -20.52
N ALA A 88 7.54 1.21 -19.96
CA ALA A 88 8.77 1.32 -20.75
C ALA A 88 9.05 0.03 -21.56
N GLN A 89 8.88 -1.15 -20.95
CA GLN A 89 9.03 -2.43 -21.63
C GLN A 89 8.00 -2.60 -22.77
N ALA A 90 6.74 -2.23 -22.53
CA ALA A 90 5.69 -2.28 -23.55
C ALA A 90 5.97 -1.30 -24.70
N ARG A 91 6.51 -0.10 -24.41
CA ARG A 91 6.90 0.88 -25.44
C ARG A 91 8.02 0.36 -26.34
N VAL A 92 9.00 -0.38 -25.79
CA VAL A 92 10.04 -1.04 -26.61
C VAL A 92 9.44 -2.04 -27.60
N LEU A 93 8.41 -2.80 -27.19
CA LEU A 93 7.69 -3.70 -28.10
C LEU A 93 6.87 -2.93 -29.14
N ALA A 94 6.19 -1.85 -28.72
CA ALA A 94 5.42 -0.99 -29.59
C ALA A 94 6.29 -0.35 -30.69
N ASP A 95 7.49 0.12 -30.34
CA ASP A 95 8.47 0.69 -31.29
C ASP A 95 8.96 -0.35 -32.32
N ALA A 96 8.95 -1.63 -31.94
CA ALA A 96 9.21 -2.75 -32.83
C ALA A 96 7.97 -3.21 -33.63
N GLY A 97 6.84 -2.51 -33.51
CA GLY A 97 5.59 -2.80 -34.20
C GLY A 97 4.75 -3.91 -33.56
N VAL A 98 5.00 -4.24 -32.28
CA VAL A 98 4.31 -5.32 -31.55
C VAL A 98 3.34 -4.71 -30.54
N LEU A 99 2.04 -4.94 -30.75
CA LEU A 99 0.93 -4.55 -29.88
C LEU A 99 1.07 -3.14 -29.24
N PRO A 100 1.14 -2.05 -30.04
CA PRO A 100 1.24 -0.69 -29.50
C PRO A 100 0.16 -0.34 -28.48
N GLU A 101 -1.04 -0.92 -28.63
CA GLU A 101 -2.17 -0.74 -27.72
C GLU A 101 -1.92 -1.26 -26.30
N LEU A 102 -0.97 -2.18 -26.09
CA LEU A 102 -0.60 -2.65 -24.76
C LEU A 102 0.13 -1.55 -23.98
N ALA A 103 0.99 -0.79 -24.65
CA ALA A 103 1.71 0.30 -24.02
C ALA A 103 0.76 1.43 -23.64
N ASP A 104 -0.18 1.79 -24.53
CA ASP A 104 -1.21 2.80 -24.25
C ASP A 104 -2.12 2.37 -23.09
N HIS A 105 -2.52 1.09 -23.06
CA HIS A 105 -3.36 0.55 -21.99
C HIS A 105 -2.66 0.57 -20.62
N LEU A 106 -1.39 0.17 -20.56
CA LEU A 106 -0.61 0.20 -19.32
C LEU A 106 -0.37 1.63 -18.82
N GLU A 107 -0.17 2.59 -19.72
CA GLU A 107 -0.01 4.00 -19.37
C GLU A 107 -1.30 4.56 -18.75
N LEU A 108 -2.45 4.36 -19.40
CA LEU A 108 -3.75 4.78 -18.88
C LEU A 108 -4.08 4.12 -17.54
N MET A 109 -3.78 2.83 -17.40
CA MET A 109 -4.01 2.10 -16.16
C MET A 109 -3.11 2.62 -15.03
N GLY A 110 -1.85 2.96 -15.34
CA GLY A 110 -0.92 3.55 -14.39
C GLY A 110 -1.31 4.95 -13.93
N GLU A 111 -1.76 5.81 -14.85
CA GLU A 111 -2.29 7.14 -14.53
C GLU A 111 -3.51 7.05 -13.61
N ALA A 112 -4.47 6.20 -13.95
CA ALA A 112 -5.67 5.99 -13.14
C ALA A 112 -5.33 5.47 -11.74
N LEU A 113 -4.38 4.53 -11.63
CA LEU A 113 -3.95 3.98 -10.34
C LEU A 113 -3.22 5.03 -9.50
N GLU A 114 -2.39 5.89 -10.09
CA GLU A 114 -1.75 6.98 -9.35
C GLU A 114 -2.77 8.01 -8.85
N GLU A 115 -3.75 8.40 -9.68
CA GLU A 115 -4.81 9.31 -9.26
C GLU A 115 -5.64 8.73 -8.11
N HIS A 116 -5.92 7.43 -8.17
CA HIS A 116 -6.58 6.66 -7.13
C HIS A 116 -5.77 6.68 -5.82
N MET A 117 -4.52 6.18 -5.83
CA MET A 117 -3.64 6.15 -4.65
C MET A 117 -3.40 7.54 -4.05
N PHE A 118 -3.27 8.56 -4.89
CA PHE A 118 -3.12 9.94 -4.45
C PHE A 118 -4.33 10.43 -3.65
N LYS A 119 -5.55 10.08 -4.10
CA LYS A 119 -6.78 10.45 -3.38
C LYS A 119 -6.84 9.77 -2.02
N GLU A 120 -6.42 8.52 -1.93
CA GLU A 120 -6.35 7.79 -0.67
C GLU A 120 -5.37 8.44 0.30
N GLU A 121 -4.13 8.64 -0.14
CA GLU A 121 -3.06 9.23 0.65
C GLU A 121 -3.38 10.65 1.13
N MET A 122 -4.02 11.46 0.29
CA MET A 122 -4.26 12.87 0.59
C MET A 122 -5.58 13.15 1.27
N ARG A 123 -6.54 12.24 1.19
CA ARG A 123 -7.89 12.47 1.74
C ARG A 123 -8.35 11.33 2.63
N LEU A 124 -8.39 10.12 2.10
CA LEU A 124 -9.04 9.02 2.81
C LEU A 124 -8.25 8.56 4.02
N PHE A 125 -6.96 8.23 3.87
CA PHE A 125 -6.12 7.72 4.94
C PHE A 125 -6.00 8.71 6.11
N PRO A 126 -5.72 10.02 5.88
CA PRO A 126 -5.72 10.99 6.98
C PRO A 126 -7.07 11.09 7.71
N MET A 127 -8.19 10.95 6.98
CA MET A 127 -9.52 10.96 7.58
C MET A 127 -9.77 9.70 8.42
N MET A 128 -9.34 8.52 7.95
CA MET A 128 -9.45 7.27 8.69
C MET A 128 -8.60 7.26 9.97
N GLU A 129 -7.39 7.80 9.92
CA GLU A 129 -6.53 7.95 11.11
C GLU A 129 -7.15 8.85 12.18
N GLN A 130 -7.97 9.83 11.78
CA GLN A 130 -8.71 10.72 12.68
C GLN A 130 -10.02 10.10 13.19
N GLY A 131 -10.32 8.84 12.86
CA GLY A 131 -11.52 8.13 13.28
C GLY A 131 -12.72 8.28 12.33
N GLY A 132 -12.48 8.79 11.12
CA GLY A 132 -13.49 8.97 10.07
C GLY A 132 -14.18 10.35 10.10
N GLY A 133 -15.32 10.46 9.43
CA GLY A 133 -16.09 11.70 9.34
C GLY A 133 -17.37 11.56 8.52
N THR A 134 -18.19 12.59 8.48
CA THR A 134 -19.49 12.55 7.76
C THR A 134 -19.35 12.41 6.24
N LEU A 135 -18.16 12.65 5.69
CA LEU A 135 -17.87 12.54 4.26
C LEU A 135 -17.22 11.20 3.89
N ILE A 136 -16.95 10.32 4.86
CA ILE A 136 -16.20 9.09 4.60
C ILE A 136 -16.98 8.15 3.66
N ASP A 137 -18.30 8.06 3.83
CA ASP A 137 -19.16 7.21 2.99
C ASP A 137 -19.06 7.61 1.50
N LEU A 138 -19.03 8.91 1.21
CA LEU A 138 -18.90 9.40 -0.17
C LEU A 138 -17.53 9.06 -0.77
N LEU A 139 -16.46 9.14 0.03
CA LEU A 139 -15.12 8.78 -0.45
C LEU A 139 -15.00 7.27 -0.67
N LEU A 140 -15.58 6.45 0.20
CA LEU A 140 -15.62 5.00 0.03
C LEU A 140 -16.40 4.61 -1.24
N ASP A 141 -17.59 5.19 -1.45
CA ASP A 141 -18.39 4.95 -2.66
C ASP A 141 -17.62 5.34 -3.94
N ASP A 142 -16.81 6.40 -3.88
CA ASP A 142 -15.96 6.84 -4.99
C ASP A 142 -14.83 5.84 -5.28
N LEU A 143 -14.13 5.36 -4.24
CA LEU A 143 -13.03 4.40 -4.40
C LEU A 143 -13.54 3.02 -4.83
N GLU A 144 -14.66 2.54 -4.30
CA GLU A 144 -15.25 1.27 -4.76
C GLU A 144 -15.62 1.32 -6.25
N ARG A 145 -16.00 2.49 -6.78
CA ARG A 145 -16.22 2.65 -8.24
C ARG A 145 -14.90 2.58 -9.02
N GLU A 146 -13.83 3.13 -8.47
CA GLU A 146 -12.50 3.07 -9.07
C GLU A 146 -11.92 1.65 -9.04
N HIS A 147 -12.10 0.90 -7.95
CA HIS A 147 -11.74 -0.52 -7.88
C HIS A 147 -12.43 -1.33 -8.97
N ARG A 148 -13.75 -1.14 -9.18
CA ARG A 148 -14.47 -1.78 -10.29
C ARG A 148 -13.94 -1.36 -11.67
N ALA A 149 -13.49 -0.11 -11.83
CA ALA A 149 -12.86 0.33 -13.07
C ALA A 149 -11.49 -0.34 -13.29
N HIS A 150 -10.73 -0.58 -12.22
CA HIS A 150 -9.49 -1.35 -12.27
C HIS A 150 -9.74 -2.81 -12.64
N GLU A 151 -10.80 -3.46 -12.13
CA GLU A 151 -11.18 -4.83 -12.55
C GLU A 151 -11.40 -4.93 -14.08
N VAL A 152 -12.11 -3.96 -14.66
CA VAL A 152 -12.33 -3.88 -16.11
C VAL A 152 -11.01 -3.67 -16.86
N SER A 153 -10.13 -2.81 -16.32
CA SER A 153 -8.81 -2.54 -16.91
C SER A 153 -7.88 -3.76 -16.85
N ILE A 154 -7.94 -4.54 -15.77
CA ILE A 154 -7.22 -5.81 -15.62
C ILE A 154 -7.68 -6.81 -16.67
N ALA A 155 -9.00 -7.00 -16.83
CA ALA A 155 -9.52 -7.93 -17.83
C ALA A 155 -9.03 -7.57 -19.25
N ARG A 156 -9.00 -6.27 -19.58
CA ARG A 156 -8.45 -5.81 -20.86
C ARG A 156 -6.94 -6.06 -20.98
N LEU A 157 -6.18 -5.89 -19.90
CA LEU A 157 -4.76 -6.18 -19.88
C LEU A 157 -4.51 -7.67 -20.16
N GLU A 158 -5.26 -8.58 -19.54
CA GLU A 158 -5.14 -10.02 -19.75
C GLU A 158 -5.40 -10.43 -21.21
N GLU A 159 -6.40 -9.83 -21.86
CA GLU A 159 -6.66 -10.03 -23.29
C GLU A 159 -5.48 -9.61 -24.19
N LEU A 160 -4.83 -8.49 -23.84
CA LEU A 160 -3.66 -7.98 -24.57
C LEU A 160 -2.43 -8.86 -24.35
N LEU A 161 -2.20 -9.29 -23.11
CA LEU A 161 -1.10 -10.19 -22.77
C LEU A 161 -1.21 -11.54 -23.49
N ALA A 162 -2.43 -12.04 -23.71
CA ALA A 162 -2.66 -13.28 -24.46
C ALA A 162 -2.25 -13.21 -25.93
N GLN A 163 -2.10 -12.01 -26.49
CA GLN A 163 -1.72 -11.78 -27.88
C GLN A 163 -0.22 -11.58 -28.07
N LEU A 164 0.55 -11.52 -26.97
CA LEU A 164 1.99 -11.28 -27.03
C LEU A 164 2.73 -12.41 -27.77
N PRO A 165 3.72 -12.08 -28.62
CA PRO A 165 4.51 -13.08 -29.30
C PRO A 165 5.45 -13.80 -28.34
N ALA A 166 5.85 -15.03 -28.67
CA ALA A 166 6.77 -15.84 -27.87
C ALA A 166 8.23 -15.37 -28.00
N THR A 167 8.54 -14.18 -27.46
CA THR A 167 9.89 -13.61 -27.39
C THR A 167 10.34 -13.45 -25.94
N PRO A 168 11.65 -13.44 -25.64
CA PRO A 168 12.13 -13.22 -24.27
C PRO A 168 11.64 -11.89 -23.66
N GLY A 169 11.61 -10.81 -24.43
CA GLY A 169 11.13 -9.50 -23.97
C GLY A 169 9.63 -9.51 -23.65
N ALA A 170 8.82 -10.12 -24.52
CA ALA A 170 7.39 -10.28 -24.27
C ALA A 170 7.09 -11.19 -23.07
N ALA A 171 7.87 -12.26 -22.88
CA ALA A 171 7.74 -13.15 -21.73
C ALA A 171 8.06 -12.43 -20.40
N LEU A 172 9.08 -11.58 -20.39
CA LEU A 172 9.44 -10.74 -19.24
C LEU A 172 8.32 -9.75 -18.90
N LEU A 173 7.85 -8.99 -19.90
CA LEU A 173 6.73 -8.05 -19.73
C LEU A 173 5.48 -8.75 -19.20
N ALA A 174 5.12 -9.88 -19.79
CA ALA A 174 3.94 -10.63 -19.36
C ALA A 174 4.07 -11.15 -17.92
N ALA A 175 5.27 -11.55 -17.48
CA ALA A 175 5.50 -11.95 -16.10
C ALA A 175 5.39 -10.76 -15.13
N GLY A 176 5.95 -9.61 -15.51
CA GLY A 176 5.83 -8.36 -14.74
C GLY A 176 4.37 -7.90 -14.61
N CYS A 177 3.62 -7.89 -15.70
CA CYS A 177 2.21 -7.52 -15.68
C CYS A 177 1.37 -8.48 -14.82
N ARG A 178 1.63 -9.80 -14.86
CA ARG A 178 0.93 -10.75 -13.98
C ARG A 178 1.20 -10.48 -12.50
N LYS A 179 2.46 -10.24 -12.14
CA LYS A 179 2.81 -9.84 -10.76
C LYS A 179 2.09 -8.55 -10.36
N PHE A 180 2.09 -7.55 -11.24
CA PHE A 180 1.38 -6.29 -11.00
C PHE A 180 -0.11 -6.51 -10.75
N VAL A 181 -0.78 -7.32 -11.58
CA VAL A 181 -2.19 -7.70 -11.39
C VAL A 181 -2.40 -8.40 -10.05
N ASP A 182 -1.56 -9.39 -9.73
CA ASP A 182 -1.65 -10.10 -8.44
C ASP A 182 -1.49 -9.15 -7.25
N ASP A 183 -0.58 -8.18 -7.34
CA ASP A 183 -0.36 -7.17 -6.31
C ASP A 183 -1.53 -6.19 -6.22
N LEU A 184 -2.08 -5.73 -7.35
CA LEU A 184 -3.23 -4.81 -7.37
C LEU A 184 -4.50 -5.46 -6.81
N LEU A 185 -4.73 -6.74 -7.09
CA LEU A 185 -5.85 -7.48 -6.50
C LEU A 185 -5.67 -7.66 -4.98
N GLN A 186 -4.44 -7.89 -4.51
CA GLN A 186 -4.14 -7.95 -3.07
C GLN A 186 -4.25 -6.59 -2.39
N HIS A 187 -3.87 -5.51 -3.08
CA HIS A 187 -4.03 -4.13 -2.64
C HIS A 187 -5.51 -3.83 -2.40
N VAL A 188 -6.34 -3.97 -3.44
CA VAL A 188 -7.79 -3.73 -3.35
C VAL A 188 -8.43 -4.61 -2.28
N ALA A 189 -8.02 -5.87 -2.15
CA ALA A 189 -8.53 -6.75 -1.11
C ALA A 189 -8.18 -6.28 0.32
N ALA A 190 -6.98 -5.75 0.54
CA ALA A 190 -6.58 -5.19 1.83
C ALA A 190 -7.38 -3.92 2.16
N GLU A 191 -7.77 -3.15 1.16
CA GLU A 191 -8.62 -1.98 1.32
C GLU A 191 -10.08 -2.37 1.57
N ASP A 192 -10.73 -2.97 0.59
CA ASP A 192 -12.16 -3.30 0.63
C ASP A 192 -12.47 -4.31 1.73
N GLY A 193 -11.62 -5.33 1.87
CA GLY A 193 -11.84 -6.47 2.76
C GLY A 193 -11.44 -6.23 4.21
N ASP A 194 -10.45 -5.35 4.48
CA ASP A 194 -9.91 -5.18 5.82
C ASP A 194 -9.96 -3.74 6.34
N LEU A 195 -9.59 -2.74 5.53
CA LEU A 195 -9.54 -1.34 5.97
C LEU A 195 -10.92 -0.69 5.93
N PHE A 196 -11.59 -0.72 4.78
CA PHE A 196 -12.84 -0.01 4.52
C PHE A 196 -13.99 -0.58 5.33
N LEU A 197 -14.03 -1.90 5.60
CA LEU A 197 -15.03 -2.51 6.49
C LEU A 197 -15.07 -1.92 7.90
N ARG A 198 -13.99 -1.29 8.35
CA ARG A 198 -13.92 -0.64 9.68
C ARG A 198 -14.63 0.72 9.70
N PHE A 199 -14.89 1.30 8.53
CA PHE A 199 -15.41 2.66 8.34
C PHE A 199 -16.68 2.74 7.48
N GLY A 200 -16.96 1.71 6.68
CA GLY A 200 -18.20 1.60 5.92
C GLY A 200 -19.42 1.61 6.84
N PRO A 201 -20.64 1.72 6.27
CA PRO A 201 -21.85 1.96 7.04
C PRO A 201 -21.88 1.04 8.24
N ARG A 202 -21.95 1.63 9.45
CA ARG A 202 -22.14 0.83 10.66
C ARG A 202 -23.34 -0.04 10.37
N ARG A 203 -23.13 -1.34 10.21
CA ARG A 203 -24.22 -2.30 10.34
C ARG A 203 -24.64 -2.13 11.78
N THR A 204 -25.60 -1.24 12.02
CA THR A 204 -26.26 -1.09 13.30
C THR A 204 -26.79 -2.48 13.60
N THR A 205 -26.07 -3.21 14.42
CA THR A 205 -26.63 -4.35 15.12
C THR A 205 -27.72 -3.75 15.99
N ALA A 206 -28.93 -3.71 15.46
CA ALA A 206 -30.13 -3.46 16.22
C ALA A 206 -30.30 -4.66 17.17
N VAL A 207 -29.51 -4.66 18.24
CA VAL A 207 -29.72 -5.52 19.40
C VAL A 207 -30.62 -4.76 20.34
N GLY A 208 -31.87 -5.21 20.41
CA GLY A 208 -32.59 -5.25 21.67
C GLY A 208 -33.60 -4.14 21.98
N ARG A 209 -34.87 -4.53 21.81
CA ARG A 209 -35.92 -4.45 22.83
C ARG A 209 -36.64 -3.11 23.00
N VAL A 210 -37.87 -3.06 22.50
CA VAL A 210 -38.99 -2.54 23.30
C VAL A 210 -40.09 -3.60 23.33
N VAL A 211 -40.39 -4.01 24.57
CA VAL A 211 -41.52 -4.84 24.96
C VAL A 211 -42.81 -4.03 24.76
N GLN A 212 -43.84 -4.77 24.34
CA GLN A 212 -45.30 -4.53 24.32
C GLN A 212 -45.85 -3.50 25.35
N PRO A 213 -47.08 -2.99 25.14
CA PRO A 213 -48.28 -3.79 25.43
C PRO A 213 -49.13 -4.16 24.20
#